data_AF-A0A1W9QTT0-F1
#
_entry.id   AF-A0A1W9QTT0-F1
#
_cell.length_a   1.000
_cell.length_b   1.000
_cell.length_c   1.000
_cell.angle_alpha   90.00
_cell.angle_beta   90.00
_cell.angle_gamma   90.00
#
_symmetry.space_group_name_H-M   'P 1'
#
loop_
_entity.id
_entity.type
_entity.pdbx_description
1 polymer ?
#
loop_
_entity_poly.entity_id
_entity_poly.type
_entity_poly.pdbx_seq_one_letter_code
_entity_poly.pdbx_strand_id
1 'polypeptide(L)'
;MATYLDFENKIEKIQEEIVSAHAIANLDAVEKHQKELEKEVSKTFGSLSDYQKLQLARHPDRPYALDYIKLLMNDAYEIHGDRAFRDDPAILCYIGWIDGQKTMLIGEQKGRGVKNKIKRNFGMPNPEGYRKALRAVKMAEKFDIPVLMLIDTPGAYPGLGAEERGQSEAIARNLFEFASVKVPLISVVIGEGGSGGALAIGVADKLAMMR
;
A
#
# COMPACT_ATOMS: atom_id res chain seq x y z
N MET A 1 -12.36 2.39 16.98
CA MET A 1 -11.93 1.11 17.57
C MET A 1 -10.99 0.47 16.59
N ALA A 2 -9.86 -0.03 17.08
CA ALA A 2 -8.98 -0.85 16.26
C ALA A 2 -9.76 -2.11 15.85
N THR A 3 -9.61 -2.54 14.60
CA THR A 3 -10.11 -3.85 14.20
C THR A 3 -9.12 -4.90 14.67
N TYR A 4 -9.59 -5.96 15.33
CA TYR A 4 -8.76 -7.12 15.70
C TYR A 4 -9.11 -8.31 14.80
N LEU A 5 -8.09 -9.11 14.49
CA LEU A 5 -8.27 -10.41 13.84
C LEU A 5 -8.49 -11.50 14.89
N ASP A 6 -9.05 -12.63 14.47
CA ASP A 6 -9.42 -13.74 15.36
C ASP A 6 -8.26 -14.24 16.25
N PHE A 7 -7.03 -14.19 15.74
CA PHE A 7 -5.85 -14.63 16.49
C PHE A 7 -5.29 -13.55 17.43
N GLU A 8 -5.81 -12.33 17.37
CA GLU A 8 -5.46 -11.19 18.23
C GLU A 8 -6.43 -11.03 19.42
N ASN A 9 -7.46 -11.88 19.53
CA ASN A 9 -8.47 -11.83 20.59
C ASN A 9 -7.90 -11.76 22.03
N LYS A 10 -6.72 -12.36 22.28
CA LYS A 10 -6.06 -12.24 23.59
C LYS A 10 -5.43 -10.88 23.82
N ILE A 11 -4.85 -10.31 22.77
CA ILE A 11 -4.26 -8.97 22.78
C ILE A 11 -5.37 -7.94 23.03
N GLU A 12 -6.52 -8.09 22.36
CA GLU A 12 -7.71 -7.26 22.58
C GLU A 12 -8.14 -7.27 24.05
N LYS A 13 -8.32 -8.45 24.65
CA LYS A 13 -8.71 -8.58 26.06
C LYS A 13 -7.72 -7.92 27.02
N ILE A 14 -6.43 -8.13 26.83
CA ILE A 14 -5.41 -7.49 27.68
C ILE A 14 -5.46 -5.96 27.53
N GLN A 15 -5.70 -5.45 26.31
CA GLN A 15 -5.86 -4.01 26.09
C GLN A 15 -7.12 -3.44 26.77
N GLU A 16 -8.24 -4.18 26.77
CA GLU A 16 -9.45 -3.81 27.53
C GLU A 16 -9.21 -3.79 29.05
N GLU A 17 -8.43 -4.75 29.57
CA GLU A 17 -8.01 -4.79 30.97
C GLU A 17 -7.14 -3.58 31.33
N ILE A 18 -6.20 -3.18 30.47
CA ILE A 18 -5.37 -1.98 30.65
C ILE A 18 -6.23 -0.71 30.70
N VAL A 19 -7.22 -0.59 29.81
CA VAL A 19 -8.14 0.56 29.79
C VAL A 19 -8.97 0.60 31.06
N SER A 20 -9.47 -0.56 31.52
CA SER A 20 -10.25 -0.67 32.76
C SER A 20 -9.42 -0.32 33.99
N ALA A 21 -8.17 -0.79 34.07
CA ALA A 21 -7.25 -0.48 35.15
C ALA A 21 -6.88 1.02 35.19
N HIS A 22 -6.71 1.65 34.03
CA HIS A 22 -6.54 3.10 33.93
C HIS A 22 -7.75 3.87 34.45
N ALA A 23 -8.97 3.43 34.14
CA ALA A 23 -10.21 4.10 34.55
C ALA A 23 -10.37 4.16 36.08
N ILE A 24 -9.85 3.16 36.80
CA ILE A 24 -9.85 3.11 38.28
C ILE A 24 -8.53 3.57 38.91
N ALA A 25 -7.62 4.15 38.12
CA ALA A 25 -6.30 4.63 38.55
C ALA A 25 -5.42 3.57 39.25
N ASN A 26 -5.56 2.29 38.87
CA ASN A 26 -4.76 1.20 39.42
C ASN A 26 -3.47 1.01 38.60
N LEU A 27 -2.44 1.78 38.94
CA LEU A 27 -1.18 1.83 38.20
C LEU A 27 -0.39 0.51 38.23
N ASP A 28 -0.43 -0.23 39.34
CA ASP A 28 0.26 -1.52 39.45
C ASP A 28 -0.33 -2.56 38.49
N ALA A 29 -1.65 -2.59 38.36
CA ALA A 29 -2.35 -3.45 37.41
C ALA A 29 -2.02 -3.05 35.96
N VAL A 30 -1.96 -1.75 35.67
CA VAL A 30 -1.56 -1.24 34.34
C VAL A 30 -0.17 -1.73 33.96
N GLU A 31 0.84 -1.56 34.82
CA GLU A 31 2.21 -1.98 34.52
C GLU A 31 2.30 -3.49 34.31
N LYS A 32 1.56 -4.27 35.13
CA LYS A 32 1.48 -5.72 34.97
C LYS A 32 0.88 -6.12 33.62
N HIS A 33 -0.27 -5.56 33.26
CA HIS A 33 -0.95 -5.90 32.01
C HIS A 33 -0.17 -5.39 30.78
N GLN A 34 0.57 -4.29 30.87
CA GLN A 34 1.49 -3.83 29.81
C GLN A 34 2.60 -4.85 29.55
N LYS A 35 3.25 -5.38 30.60
CA LYS A 35 4.27 -6.44 30.44
C LYS A 35 3.68 -7.74 29.89
N GLU A 36 2.44 -8.06 30.24
CA GLU A 36 1.71 -9.21 29.70
C GLU A 36 1.37 -9.01 28.22
N LEU A 37 0.92 -7.81 27.84
CA LEU A 37 0.64 -7.42 26.47
C LEU A 37 1.87 -7.57 25.59
N GLU A 38 3.03 -7.04 26.01
CA GLU A 38 4.28 -7.15 25.26
C GLU A 38 4.66 -8.61 24.98
N LYS A 39 4.51 -9.48 25.99
CA LYS A 39 4.80 -10.91 25.86
C LYS A 39 3.83 -11.60 24.90
N GLU A 40 2.52 -11.35 25.02
CA GLU A 40 1.53 -11.99 24.16
C GLU A 40 1.62 -11.46 22.72
N VAL A 41 1.93 -10.18 22.51
CA VAL A 41 2.23 -9.61 21.19
C VAL A 41 3.46 -10.31 20.60
N SER A 42 4.59 -10.36 21.32
CA SER A 42 5.81 -11.00 20.82
C SER A 42 5.59 -12.47 20.49
N LYS A 43 4.80 -13.18 21.29
CA LYS A 43 4.45 -14.59 21.06
C LYS A 43 3.55 -14.76 19.86
N THR A 44 2.49 -13.95 19.75
CA THR A 44 1.49 -14.06 18.67
C THR A 44 2.11 -13.75 17.32
N PHE A 45 2.82 -12.63 17.20
CA PHE A 45 3.44 -12.21 15.94
C PHE A 45 4.75 -12.96 15.65
N GLY A 46 5.39 -13.57 16.65
CA GLY A 46 6.59 -14.37 16.48
C GLY A 46 6.36 -15.73 15.80
N SER A 47 5.14 -16.26 15.81
CA SER A 47 4.81 -17.58 15.28
C SER A 47 3.56 -17.59 14.40
N LEU A 48 3.43 -16.61 13.50
CA LEU A 48 2.28 -16.53 12.59
C LEU A 48 2.33 -17.62 11.52
N SER A 49 1.20 -18.32 11.35
CA SER A 49 0.97 -19.15 10.18
C SER A 49 0.86 -18.29 8.91
N ASP A 50 1.07 -18.89 7.74
CA ASP A 50 1.01 -18.17 6.47
C ASP A 50 -0.38 -17.60 6.18
N TYR A 51 -1.45 -18.27 6.64
CA TYR A 51 -2.80 -17.74 6.54
C TYR A 51 -2.99 -16.50 7.44
N GLN A 52 -2.43 -16.48 8.65
CA GLN A 52 -2.49 -15.30 9.52
C GLN A 52 -1.68 -14.13 8.94
N LYS A 53 -0.51 -14.38 8.34
CA LYS A 53 0.23 -13.35 7.59
C LYS A 53 -0.60 -12.78 6.43
N LEU A 54 -1.31 -13.63 5.71
CA LEU A 54 -2.25 -13.19 4.66
C LEU A 54 -3.38 -12.33 5.24
N GLN A 55 -3.94 -12.70 6.40
CA GLN A 55 -4.95 -11.88 7.08
C GLN A 55 -4.38 -10.50 7.48
N LEU A 56 -3.12 -10.43 7.94
CA LEU A 56 -2.44 -9.15 8.22
C LEU A 56 -2.17 -8.32 6.96
N ALA A 57 -1.81 -8.95 5.84
CA ALA A 57 -1.67 -8.27 4.56
C ALA A 57 -3.01 -7.66 4.08
N ARG A 58 -4.12 -8.27 4.47
CA ARG A 58 -5.49 -7.83 4.18
C ARG A 58 -6.15 -7.04 5.31
N HIS A 59 -5.41 -6.70 6.36
CA HIS A 59 -5.98 -6.08 7.54
C HIS A 59 -6.73 -4.78 7.18
N PRO A 60 -7.97 -4.57 7.65
CA PRO A 60 -8.76 -3.39 7.30
C PRO A 60 -8.07 -2.05 7.61
N ASP A 61 -7.25 -2.05 8.68
CA ASP A 61 -6.47 -0.89 9.13
C ASP A 61 -5.01 -0.90 8.65
N ARG A 62 -4.61 -1.85 7.79
CA ARG A 62 -3.25 -1.87 7.21
C ARG A 62 -2.97 -0.56 6.47
N PRO A 63 -1.85 0.15 6.71
CA PRO A 63 -1.53 1.40 6.02
C PRO A 63 -1.53 1.25 4.49
N TYR A 64 -2.17 2.18 3.79
CA TYR A 64 -2.21 2.22 2.32
C TYR A 64 -1.19 3.23 1.78
N ALA A 65 -0.99 3.28 0.45
CA ALA A 65 -0.03 4.17 -0.20
C ALA A 65 -0.14 5.64 0.26
N LEU A 66 -1.37 6.17 0.38
CA LEU A 66 -1.59 7.55 0.83
C LEU A 66 -1.13 7.80 2.28
N ASP A 67 -1.17 6.79 3.14
CA ASP A 67 -0.69 6.91 4.52
C ASP A 67 0.85 7.07 4.51
N TYR A 68 1.56 6.27 3.71
CA TYR A 68 3.01 6.41 3.53
C TYR A 68 3.41 7.72 2.86
N ILE A 69 2.68 8.16 1.82
CA ILE A 69 2.93 9.46 1.15
C ILE A 69 2.90 10.59 2.18
N LYS A 70 1.87 10.62 3.05
CA LYS A 70 1.73 11.66 4.08
C LYS A 70 2.81 11.62 5.16
N LEU A 71 3.36 10.44 5.44
CA LEU A 71 4.38 10.26 6.48
C LEU A 71 5.80 10.49 5.95
N LEU A 72 6.06 10.14 4.69
CA LEU A 72 7.41 10.13 4.11
C LEU A 72 7.72 11.34 3.23
N MET A 73 6.71 11.93 2.58
CA MET A 73 6.94 12.99 1.59
C MET A 73 6.64 14.39 2.14
N ASN A 74 7.55 15.31 1.85
CA ASN A 74 7.38 16.75 2.02
C ASN A 74 7.11 17.43 0.67
N ASP A 75 6.40 18.55 0.67
CA ASP A 75 5.96 19.30 -0.52
C ASP A 75 5.41 18.39 -1.62
N ALA A 76 4.48 17.52 -1.24
CA ALA A 76 3.95 16.47 -2.09
C ALA A 76 2.79 16.98 -2.97
N TYR A 77 2.91 16.79 -4.29
CA TYR A 77 1.88 17.17 -5.27
C TYR A 77 1.38 15.95 -6.02
N GLU A 78 0.06 15.74 -6.03
CA GLU A 78 -0.56 14.65 -6.80
C GLU A 78 -0.59 14.99 -8.30
N ILE A 79 -0.25 14.00 -9.12
CA ILE A 79 -0.29 14.08 -10.57
C ILE A 79 -1.41 13.16 -11.08
N HIS A 80 -2.36 13.74 -11.81
CA HIS A 80 -3.56 13.05 -12.30
C HIS A 80 -3.51 12.73 -13.80
N GLY A 81 -4.27 11.70 -14.19
CA GLY A 81 -4.63 11.39 -15.57
C GLY A 81 -3.57 10.66 -16.39
N ASP A 82 -4.02 9.85 -17.35
CA ASP A 82 -3.17 9.16 -18.33
C ASP A 82 -2.96 9.97 -19.63
N ARG A 83 -3.73 11.05 -19.84
CA ARG A 83 -3.80 11.88 -21.06
C ARG A 83 -4.46 11.19 -22.27
N ALA A 84 -5.13 10.08 -22.06
CA ALA A 84 -5.80 9.32 -23.12
C ALA A 84 -7.27 9.04 -22.82
N PHE A 85 -7.57 8.60 -21.59
CA PHE A 85 -8.92 8.17 -21.24
C PHE A 85 -9.41 8.80 -19.94
N ARG A 86 -8.76 8.52 -18.80
CA ARG A 86 -9.25 8.95 -17.48
C ARG A 86 -8.12 8.97 -16.43
N ASP A 87 -8.36 9.70 -15.33
CA ASP A 87 -7.59 9.52 -14.10
C ASP A 87 -8.13 8.32 -13.31
N ASP A 88 -7.32 7.27 -13.16
CA ASP A 88 -7.68 6.12 -12.34
C ASP A 88 -7.42 6.42 -10.86
N PRO A 89 -8.46 6.43 -10.01
CA PRO A 89 -8.30 6.64 -8.59
C PRO A 89 -7.55 5.46 -7.90
N ALA A 90 -7.51 4.26 -8.46
CA ALA A 90 -6.78 3.13 -7.86
C ALA A 90 -5.25 3.30 -7.89
N ILE A 91 -4.72 4.20 -8.74
CA ILE A 91 -3.28 4.52 -8.83
C ILE A 91 -3.04 5.97 -8.45
N LEU A 92 -2.24 6.17 -7.40
CA LEU A 92 -1.73 7.48 -6.99
C LEU A 92 -0.36 7.72 -7.64
N CYS A 93 -0.09 8.96 -8.02
CA CYS A 93 1.23 9.41 -8.44
C CYS A 93 1.49 10.75 -7.76
N TYR A 94 2.57 10.85 -6.97
CA TYR A 94 2.96 12.05 -6.26
C TYR A 94 4.42 12.39 -6.58
N ILE A 95 4.71 13.67 -6.67
CA ILE A 95 6.08 14.18 -6.72
C ILE A 95 6.33 15.06 -5.50
N GLY A 96 7.49 14.92 -4.88
CA GLY A 96 7.86 15.69 -3.70
C GLY A 96 9.24 15.28 -3.21
N TRP A 97 9.49 15.42 -1.92
CA TRP A 97 10.80 15.17 -1.32
C TRP A 97 10.73 14.12 -0.23
N ILE A 98 11.64 13.16 -0.26
CA ILE A 98 11.88 12.19 0.82
C ILE A 98 13.32 12.42 1.29
N ASP A 99 13.50 12.81 2.54
CA ASP A 99 14.83 13.07 3.15
C ASP A 99 15.75 13.98 2.29
N GLY A 100 15.18 15.07 1.75
CA GLY A 100 15.91 16.01 0.90
C GLY A 100 16.16 15.55 -0.55
N GLN A 101 15.76 14.33 -0.92
CA GLN A 101 15.82 13.81 -2.28
C GLN A 101 14.46 13.94 -2.98
N LYS A 102 14.45 14.56 -4.17
CA LYS A 102 13.24 14.62 -4.99
C LYS A 102 12.89 13.21 -5.46
N THR A 103 11.62 12.80 -5.30
CA THR A 103 11.18 11.44 -5.58
C THR A 103 9.79 11.45 -6.21
N MET A 104 9.60 10.60 -7.23
CA MET A 104 8.28 10.23 -7.75
C MET A 104 7.78 9.03 -6.96
N LEU A 105 6.63 9.14 -6.30
CA LEU A 105 6.00 8.03 -5.60
C LEU A 105 4.74 7.60 -6.34
N ILE A 106 4.66 6.32 -6.70
CA ILE A 106 3.49 5.71 -7.35
C ILE A 106 2.95 4.64 -6.41
N GLY A 107 1.64 4.55 -6.23
CA GLY A 107 1.11 3.52 -5.35
C GLY A 107 -0.33 3.12 -5.65
N GLU A 108 -0.62 1.86 -5.41
CA GLU A 108 -1.98 1.33 -5.44
C GLU A 108 -2.73 1.76 -4.18
N GLN A 109 -3.97 2.22 -4.34
CA GLN A 109 -4.74 2.81 -3.25
C GLN A 109 -6.09 2.11 -3.12
N LYS A 110 -6.29 1.36 -2.03
CA LYS A 110 -7.57 0.68 -1.75
C LYS A 110 -8.68 1.60 -1.25
N GLY A 111 -8.34 2.59 -0.41
CA GLY A 111 -9.30 3.51 0.20
C GLY A 111 -9.90 3.01 1.52
N ARG A 112 -10.15 3.95 2.46
CA ARG A 112 -10.72 3.67 3.80
C ARG A 112 -12.24 3.80 3.80
N GLY A 113 -12.91 2.80 4.36
CA GLY A 113 -14.38 2.75 4.40
C GLY A 113 -15.02 2.46 3.04
N VAL A 114 -16.28 2.06 3.05
CA VAL A 114 -17.00 1.54 1.87
C VAL A 114 -17.00 2.54 0.70
N LYS A 115 -17.31 3.81 0.98
CA LYS A 115 -17.37 4.86 -0.05
C LYS A 115 -16.04 5.05 -0.79
N ASN A 116 -14.92 5.10 -0.08
CA ASN A 116 -13.62 5.27 -0.72
C ASN A 116 -13.13 3.99 -1.38
N LYS A 117 -13.46 2.80 -0.83
CA LYS A 117 -13.18 1.52 -1.48
C LYS A 117 -13.83 1.44 -2.85
N ILE A 118 -15.11 1.79 -2.95
CA ILE A 118 -15.83 1.83 -4.23
C ILE A 118 -15.19 2.87 -5.17
N LYS A 119 -14.92 4.09 -4.67
CA LYS A 119 -14.29 5.15 -5.48
C LYS A 119 -12.94 4.71 -6.05
N ARG A 120 -12.12 4.02 -5.26
CA ARG A 120 -10.77 3.60 -5.62
C ARG A 120 -10.73 2.18 -6.19
N ASN A 121 -11.88 1.63 -6.56
CA ASN A 121 -12.03 0.28 -7.10
C ASN A 121 -11.33 -0.81 -6.26
N PHE A 122 -11.35 -0.67 -4.93
CA PHE A 122 -10.69 -1.57 -3.98
C PHE A 122 -9.18 -1.74 -4.24
N GLY A 123 -8.55 -0.75 -4.87
CA GLY A 123 -7.13 -0.80 -5.24
C GLY A 123 -6.86 -1.69 -6.44
N MET A 124 -7.88 -2.00 -7.26
CA MET A 124 -7.72 -2.72 -8.53
C MET A 124 -7.67 -1.73 -9.69
N PRO A 125 -6.49 -1.48 -10.30
CA PRO A 125 -6.37 -0.54 -11.40
C PRO A 125 -7.03 -1.04 -12.69
N ASN A 126 -7.62 -0.09 -13.41
CA ASN A 126 -7.98 -0.20 -14.82
C ASN A 126 -6.75 0.13 -15.70
N PRO A 127 -6.83 -0.07 -17.03
CA PRO A 127 -5.68 0.13 -17.92
C PRO A 127 -5.14 1.57 -17.87
N GLU A 128 -6.05 2.55 -17.77
CA GLU A 128 -5.71 3.97 -17.60
C GLU A 128 -4.85 4.23 -16.34
N GLY A 129 -4.96 3.42 -15.28
CA GLY A 129 -4.12 3.53 -14.08
C GLY A 129 -2.67 3.12 -14.36
N TYR A 130 -2.46 2.03 -15.09
CA TYR A 130 -1.11 1.61 -15.49
C TYR A 130 -0.49 2.59 -16.48
N ARG A 131 -1.26 3.13 -17.43
CA ARG A 131 -0.79 4.19 -18.34
C ARG A 131 -0.42 5.48 -17.59
N LYS A 132 -1.20 5.86 -16.58
CA LYS A 132 -0.87 6.98 -15.67
C LYS A 132 0.45 6.71 -14.94
N ALA A 133 0.65 5.51 -14.40
CA ALA A 133 1.92 5.13 -13.76
C ALA A 133 3.11 5.24 -14.73
N LEU A 134 2.98 4.69 -15.95
CA LEU A 134 4.02 4.80 -16.97
C LEU A 134 4.34 6.26 -17.32
N ARG A 135 3.32 7.10 -17.50
CA ARG A 135 3.50 8.52 -17.75
C ARG A 135 4.27 9.21 -16.62
N ALA A 136 3.98 8.86 -15.37
CA ALA A 136 4.68 9.38 -14.20
C ALA A 136 6.15 8.92 -14.17
N VAL A 137 6.44 7.64 -14.47
CA VAL A 137 7.81 7.13 -14.57
C VAL A 137 8.59 7.82 -15.68
N LYS A 138 8.02 7.98 -16.88
CA LYS A 138 8.69 8.71 -17.99
C LYS A 138 8.95 10.18 -17.66
N MET A 139 8.05 10.80 -16.89
CA MET A 139 8.30 12.15 -16.38
C MET A 139 9.46 12.16 -15.38
N ALA A 140 9.50 11.22 -14.45
CA ALA A 140 10.59 11.10 -13.48
C ALA A 140 11.94 10.87 -14.18
N GLU A 141 11.98 9.96 -15.16
CA GLU A 141 13.15 9.68 -16.00
C GLU A 141 13.66 10.92 -16.73
N LYS A 142 12.76 11.73 -17.31
CA LYS A 142 13.14 12.97 -18.03
C LYS A 142 13.88 13.99 -17.15
N PHE A 143 13.64 13.96 -15.84
CA PHE A 143 14.20 14.92 -14.90
C PHE A 143 15.18 14.29 -13.90
N ASP A 144 15.67 13.08 -14.19
CA ASP A 144 16.61 12.33 -13.35
C ASP A 144 16.11 12.12 -11.90
N ILE A 145 14.82 11.86 -11.75
CA ILE A 145 14.14 11.66 -10.45
C ILE A 145 13.95 10.17 -10.19
N PRO A 146 14.41 9.62 -9.04
CA PRO A 146 14.13 8.23 -8.66
C PRO A 146 12.63 7.98 -8.43
N VAL A 147 12.21 6.73 -8.59
CA VAL A 147 10.82 6.31 -8.41
C VAL A 147 10.69 5.30 -7.28
N LEU A 148 9.77 5.56 -6.35
CA LEU A 148 9.31 4.63 -5.33
C LEU A 148 7.91 4.12 -5.68
N MET A 149 7.74 2.82 -5.78
CA MET A 149 6.47 2.16 -6.09
C MET A 149 5.97 1.39 -4.87
N LEU A 150 4.72 1.63 -4.47
CA LEU A 150 4.07 0.97 -3.34
C LEU A 150 2.96 0.04 -3.85
N ILE A 151 3.18 -1.26 -3.71
CA ILE A 151 2.26 -2.31 -4.18
C ILE A 151 1.30 -2.70 -3.05
N ASP A 152 0.01 -2.59 -3.34
CA ASP A 152 -1.10 -3.04 -2.50
C ASP A 152 -2.38 -3.24 -3.32
N THR A 153 -2.41 -4.31 -4.10
CA THR A 153 -3.56 -4.67 -4.94
C THR A 153 -3.93 -6.13 -4.79
N PRO A 154 -5.23 -6.48 -4.78
CA PRO A 154 -5.65 -7.86 -5.01
C PRO A 154 -5.46 -8.28 -6.48
N GLY A 155 -5.26 -7.33 -7.40
CA GLY A 155 -4.97 -7.56 -8.81
C GLY A 155 -5.50 -6.46 -9.72
N ALA A 156 -5.18 -6.57 -11.02
CA ALA A 156 -5.77 -5.71 -12.04
C ALA A 156 -7.30 -5.93 -12.11
N TYR A 157 -8.06 -4.87 -12.38
CA TYR A 157 -9.53 -4.96 -12.42
C TYR A 157 -9.99 -5.86 -13.58
N PRO A 158 -10.72 -6.97 -13.33
CA PRO A 158 -11.14 -7.91 -14.36
C PRO A 158 -12.54 -7.56 -14.89
N GLY A 159 -12.71 -6.35 -15.43
CA GLY A 159 -13.98 -5.84 -15.94
C GLY A 159 -14.03 -5.73 -17.46
N LEU A 160 -15.23 -5.82 -18.05
CA LEU A 160 -15.43 -5.68 -19.51
C LEU A 160 -14.77 -4.43 -20.09
N GLY A 161 -15.02 -3.26 -19.47
CA GLY A 161 -14.42 -2.02 -19.92
C GLY A 161 -12.89 -2.00 -19.78
N ALA A 162 -12.32 -2.72 -18.82
CA ALA A 162 -10.86 -2.83 -18.70
C ALA A 162 -10.28 -3.64 -19.88
N GLU A 163 -10.95 -4.71 -20.28
CA GLU A 163 -10.56 -5.50 -21.46
C GLU A 163 -10.71 -4.70 -22.77
N GLU A 164 -11.84 -4.02 -22.98
CA GLU A 164 -12.07 -3.16 -24.15
C GLU A 164 -11.02 -2.06 -24.29
N ARG A 165 -10.46 -1.59 -23.16
CA ARG A 165 -9.42 -0.55 -23.11
C ARG A 165 -8.00 -1.11 -23.04
N GLY A 166 -7.81 -2.43 -23.12
CA GLY A 166 -6.51 -3.06 -23.22
C GLY A 166 -5.77 -3.22 -21.89
N GLN A 167 -6.38 -3.91 -20.90
CA GLN A 167 -5.73 -4.23 -19.62
C GLN A 167 -4.41 -5.00 -19.79
N SER A 168 -4.42 -6.01 -20.65
CA SER A 168 -3.22 -6.79 -20.97
C SER A 168 -2.13 -5.95 -21.63
N GLU A 169 -2.50 -5.06 -22.55
CA GLU A 169 -1.55 -4.15 -23.22
C GLU A 169 -0.93 -3.18 -22.23
N ALA A 170 -1.74 -2.53 -21.38
CA ALA A 170 -1.24 -1.55 -20.43
C ALA A 170 -0.26 -2.17 -19.42
N ILE A 171 -0.55 -3.39 -18.93
CA ILE A 171 0.36 -4.14 -18.06
C ILE A 171 1.65 -4.49 -18.83
N ALA A 172 1.54 -5.13 -19.99
CA ALA A 172 2.69 -5.56 -20.78
C ALA A 172 3.59 -4.38 -21.18
N ARG A 173 2.99 -3.24 -21.53
CA ARG A 173 3.72 -2.02 -21.87
C ARG A 173 4.51 -1.48 -20.68
N ASN A 174 3.93 -1.47 -19.47
CA ASN A 174 4.67 -1.09 -18.27
C ASN A 174 5.87 -2.00 -18.04
N LEU A 175 5.69 -3.32 -18.12
CA LEU A 175 6.80 -4.28 -17.93
C LEU A 175 7.95 -4.02 -18.91
N PHE A 176 7.60 -3.82 -20.18
CA PHE A 176 8.57 -3.56 -21.24
C PHE A 176 9.29 -2.23 -21.06
N GLU A 177 8.56 -1.15 -20.78
CA GLU A 177 9.13 0.19 -20.64
C GLU A 177 9.98 0.31 -19.39
N PHE A 178 9.53 -0.23 -18.26
CA PHE A 178 10.22 -0.13 -16.96
C PHE A 178 11.56 -0.85 -16.99
N ALA A 179 11.70 -1.92 -17.77
CA ALA A 179 12.96 -2.63 -17.96
C ALA A 179 14.08 -1.77 -18.61
N SER A 180 13.74 -0.63 -19.20
CA SER A 180 14.68 0.26 -19.90
C SER A 180 14.84 1.64 -19.26
N VAL A 181 14.18 1.89 -18.12
CA VAL A 181 14.21 3.19 -17.44
C VAL A 181 15.60 3.44 -16.84
N LYS A 182 16.09 4.67 -16.98
CA LYS A 182 17.46 5.06 -16.59
C LYS A 182 17.61 5.59 -15.16
N VAL A 183 16.50 5.90 -14.50
CA VAL A 183 16.48 6.36 -13.11
C VAL A 183 16.23 5.19 -12.15
N PRO A 184 16.71 5.26 -10.90
CA PRO A 184 16.49 4.19 -9.93
C PRO A 184 14.99 3.92 -9.70
N LEU A 185 14.60 2.67 -9.84
CA LEU A 185 13.26 2.17 -9.53
C LEU A 185 13.34 1.30 -8.27
N ILE A 186 12.53 1.63 -7.26
CA ILE A 186 12.39 0.86 -6.02
C ILE A 186 10.92 0.47 -5.88
N SER A 187 10.64 -0.81 -5.65
CA SER A 187 9.28 -1.29 -5.39
C SER A 187 9.17 -1.95 -4.02
N VAL A 188 8.11 -1.63 -3.28
CA VAL A 188 7.84 -2.18 -1.95
C VAL A 188 6.43 -2.73 -1.92
N VAL A 189 6.30 -4.03 -1.67
CA VAL A 189 5.01 -4.67 -1.38
C VAL A 189 4.62 -4.30 0.04
N ILE A 190 3.72 -3.33 0.17
CA ILE A 190 3.23 -2.82 1.44
C ILE A 190 1.96 -3.53 1.90
N GLY A 191 1.26 -4.25 1.03
CA GLY A 191 0.07 -5.05 1.35
C GLY A 191 -0.05 -6.28 0.48
N GLU A 192 -1.08 -6.36 -0.35
CA GLU A 192 -1.27 -7.48 -1.28
C GLU A 192 -0.45 -7.29 -2.57
N GLY A 193 0.21 -8.36 -3.04
CA GLY A 193 0.94 -8.39 -4.31
C GLY A 193 0.20 -9.17 -5.40
N GLY A 194 -0.99 -8.70 -5.80
CA GLY A 194 -1.89 -9.42 -6.71
C GLY A 194 -1.41 -9.53 -8.17
N SER A 195 -0.74 -10.63 -8.52
CA SER A 195 -0.50 -11.09 -9.90
C SER A 195 0.05 -10.00 -10.84
N GLY A 196 -0.36 -10.01 -12.12
CA GLY A 196 0.09 -9.06 -13.14
C GLY A 196 -0.25 -7.59 -12.82
N GLY A 197 -1.26 -7.32 -12.00
CA GLY A 197 -1.59 -5.96 -11.59
C GLY A 197 -0.51 -5.34 -10.70
N ALA A 198 -0.09 -6.10 -9.69
CA ALA A 198 1.06 -5.73 -8.86
C ALA A 198 2.35 -5.64 -9.67
N LEU A 199 2.57 -6.60 -10.58
CA LEU A 199 3.79 -6.65 -11.40
C LEU A 199 3.92 -5.45 -12.35
N ALA A 200 2.80 -4.86 -12.79
CA ALA A 200 2.77 -3.68 -13.66
C ALA A 200 3.42 -2.43 -13.03
N ILE A 201 3.62 -2.41 -11.71
CA ILE A 201 4.44 -1.42 -10.99
C ILE A 201 5.51 -2.08 -10.09
N GLY A 202 5.87 -3.33 -10.43
CA GLY A 202 6.82 -4.15 -9.66
C GLY A 202 8.18 -4.36 -10.33
N VAL A 203 8.35 -3.97 -11.59
CA VAL A 203 9.64 -4.02 -12.28
C VAL A 203 10.54 -2.91 -11.74
N ALA A 204 11.54 -3.27 -10.94
CA ALA A 204 12.37 -2.34 -10.20
C ALA A 204 13.80 -2.87 -10.00
N ASP A 205 14.77 -1.97 -9.78
CA ASP A 205 16.15 -2.33 -9.44
C ASP A 205 16.27 -2.98 -8.06
N LYS A 206 15.40 -2.54 -7.14
CA LYS A 206 15.30 -3.08 -5.78
C LYS A 206 13.84 -3.37 -5.46
N LEU A 207 13.60 -4.55 -4.90
CA LEU A 207 12.30 -4.98 -4.42
C LEU A 207 12.39 -5.33 -2.94
N ALA A 208 11.46 -4.80 -2.15
CA ALA A 208 11.26 -5.16 -0.75
C ALA A 208 9.81 -5.59 -0.50
N MET A 209 9.58 -6.32 0.58
CA MET A 209 8.24 -6.74 1.01
C MET A 209 8.13 -6.61 2.51
N MET A 210 7.03 -6.02 2.97
CA MET A 210 6.74 -5.93 4.40
C MET A 210 6.47 -7.33 4.96
N ARG A 211 7.06 -7.61 6.12
CA ARG A 211 6.83 -8.85 6.87
C ARG A 211 5.55 -8.77 7.68
#